data_AF-A0A2H0A1R1-F1
#
_entry.id   AF-A0A2H0A1R1-F1
#
_cell.length_a   1.000
_cell.length_b   1.000
_cell.length_c   1.000
_cell.angle_alpha   90.00
_cell.angle_beta   90.00
_cell.angle_gamma   90.00
#
_symmetry.space_group_name_H-M   'P 1'
#
loop_
_entity.id
_entity.type
_entity.pdbx_description
1 polymer ?
#
loop_
_entity_poly.entity_id
_entity_poly.type
_entity_poly.pdbx_seq_one_letter_code
_entity_poly.pdbx_strand_id
1 'polypeptide(L)'
;SDLIAEIFYDFGLQGVVVESPDVDSDLDWADNPLPRPQEHAVIGYFPKNAELPERCRILETRLSRLTQSFRTQSIDMTCRIAYHDIDEEDWAESWKQYFFTEKITDTLVVKPTWRDYTPNPGEIILEIDPGMAFGTGTHPTTRLCIALIEKYLRPGDT
;
A
#
# COMPACT_ATOMS: atom_id res chain seq x y z
N SER A 1 2.07 -14.23 15.93
CA SER A 1 2.55 -12.94 15.42
C SER A 1 3.39 -12.21 16.45
N ASP A 2 2.86 -11.97 17.65
CA ASP A 2 3.40 -10.97 18.59
C ASP A 2 4.80 -11.31 19.10
N LEU A 3 5.05 -12.58 19.45
CA LEU A 3 6.38 -13.05 19.85
C LEU A 3 7.45 -12.87 18.75
N ILE A 4 7.04 -12.98 17.48
CA ILE A 4 7.95 -12.77 16.35
C ILE A 4 8.14 -11.26 16.15
N ALA A 5 7.08 -10.45 16.26
CA ALA A 5 7.17 -8.99 16.20
C ALA A 5 8.11 -8.40 17.26
N GLU A 6 8.11 -8.93 18.49
CA GLU A 6 9.06 -8.54 19.54
C GLU A 6 10.52 -8.71 19.12
N ILE A 7 10.85 -9.79 18.40
CA ILE A 7 12.21 -10.00 17.87
C ILE A 7 12.61 -8.85 16.94
N PHE A 8 11.69 -8.35 16.11
CA PHE A 8 11.97 -7.22 15.21
C PHE A 8 12.12 -5.90 15.98
N TYR A 9 11.30 -5.65 17.01
CA TYR A 9 11.43 -4.46 17.85
C TYR A 9 12.76 -4.40 18.60
N ASP A 10 13.28 -5.55 19.04
CA ASP A 10 14.62 -5.64 19.64
C ASP A 10 15.75 -5.24 18.68
N PHE A 11 15.53 -5.35 17.37
CA PHE A 11 16.46 -4.84 16.35
C PHE A 11 16.31 -3.35 16.06
N GLY A 12 15.49 -2.65 16.85
CA GLY A 12 15.28 -1.20 16.74
C GLY A 12 14.28 -0.79 15.66
N LEU A 13 13.47 -1.72 15.15
CA LEU A 13 12.37 -1.35 14.24
C LEU A 13 11.30 -0.60 15.04
N GLN A 14 10.75 0.46 14.44
CA GLN A 14 9.63 1.21 15.02
C GLN A 14 8.26 0.62 14.63
N GLY A 15 8.23 -0.27 13.63
CA GLY A 15 7.01 -0.89 13.13
C GLY A 15 7.31 -2.16 12.35
N VAL A 16 6.33 -3.06 12.32
CA VAL A 16 6.31 -4.27 11.51
C VAL A 16 4.93 -4.41 10.87
N VAL A 17 4.87 -5.07 9.72
CA VAL A 17 3.61 -5.45 9.09
C VAL A 17 3.28 -6.87 9.56
N VAL A 18 2.07 -7.07 10.05
CA VAL A 18 1.56 -8.37 10.47
C VAL A 18 0.44 -8.78 9.52
N GLU A 19 0.66 -9.85 8.79
CA GLU A 19 -0.34 -10.46 7.93
C GLU A 19 -1.00 -11.62 8.71
N SER A 20 -2.32 -11.63 8.74
CA SER A 20 -3.10 -12.67 9.43
C SER A 20 -4.31 -13.04 8.57
N PRO A 21 -4.55 -14.35 8.29
CA PRO A 21 -5.73 -14.80 7.55
C PRO A 21 -7.06 -14.44 8.23
N ASP A 22 -7.04 -14.24 9.56
CA ASP A 22 -8.22 -14.01 10.39
C ASP A 22 -8.70 -12.54 10.41
N VAL A 23 -7.92 -11.61 9.83
CA VAL A 23 -8.33 -10.20 9.76
C VAL A 23 -9.27 -10.03 8.57
N ASP A 24 -10.55 -9.76 8.86
CA ASP A 24 -11.53 -9.51 7.81
C ASP A 24 -11.12 -8.28 6.99
N SER A 25 -10.86 -8.52 5.71
CA SER A 25 -10.65 -7.48 4.70
C SER A 25 -11.97 -6.85 4.26
N ASP A 26 -12.99 -6.78 5.13
CA ASP A 26 -14.35 -6.27 4.87
C ASP A 26 -14.38 -4.75 4.63
N LEU A 27 -13.31 -4.24 4.05
CA LEU A 27 -13.17 -2.90 3.54
C LEU A 27 -13.82 -2.88 2.13
N ASP A 28 -15.15 -2.92 2.10
CA ASP A 28 -16.02 -2.93 0.92
C ASP A 28 -15.97 -1.63 0.08
N TRP A 29 -14.94 -0.81 0.29
CA TRP A 29 -14.69 0.46 -0.40
C TRP A 29 -13.54 0.39 -1.40
N ALA A 30 -12.81 -0.72 -1.48
CA ALA A 30 -11.79 -0.92 -2.49
C ALA A 30 -12.36 -1.80 -3.62
N ASP A 31 -12.47 -1.24 -4.83
CA ASP A 31 -12.90 -1.95 -6.05
C ASP A 31 -12.00 -3.17 -6.41
N ASN A 32 -10.89 -3.35 -5.69
CA ASN A 32 -10.00 -4.50 -5.83
C ASN A 32 -9.38 -4.85 -4.46
N PRO A 33 -10.02 -5.72 -3.65
CA PRO A 33 -9.47 -6.12 -2.36
C PRO A 33 -8.13 -6.83 -2.57
N LEU A 34 -7.13 -6.48 -1.76
CA LEU A 34 -5.86 -7.20 -1.74
C LEU A 34 -6.12 -8.69 -1.45
N PRO A 35 -5.37 -9.60 -2.09
CA PRO A 35 -5.52 -11.03 -1.84
C PRO A 35 -5.30 -11.33 -0.35
N ARG A 36 -6.21 -12.11 0.24
CA ARG A 36 -6.10 -12.48 1.65
C ARG A 36 -4.81 -13.30 1.87
N PRO A 37 -3.99 -12.95 2.88
CA PRO A 37 -2.81 -13.74 3.22
C PRO A 37 -3.25 -15.16 3.62
N GLN A 38 -2.57 -16.17 3.07
CA GLN A 38 -2.87 -17.59 3.35
C GLN A 38 -2.21 -18.10 4.62
N GLU A 39 -1.16 -17.42 5.08
CA GLU A 39 -0.33 -17.79 6.23
C GLU A 39 -0.09 -16.57 7.11
N HIS A 40 0.21 -16.79 8.39
CA HIS A 40 0.62 -15.69 9.26
C HIS A 40 2.05 -15.27 8.92
N ALA A 41 2.25 -13.99 8.65
CA ALA A 41 3.58 -13.43 8.38
C ALA A 41 3.84 -12.18 9.23
N VAL A 42 5.11 -11.97 9.58
CA VAL A 42 5.60 -10.74 10.20
C VAL A 42 6.74 -10.22 9.32
N ILE A 43 6.56 -9.02 8.78
CA ILE A 43 7.47 -8.40 7.81
C ILE A 43 8.08 -7.16 8.47
N GLY A 44 9.40 -7.11 8.51
CA GLY A 44 10.17 -5.97 8.98
C GLY A 44 11.08 -5.42 7.90
N TYR A 45 11.19 -4.10 7.81
CA TYR A 45 12.03 -3.41 6.85
C TYR A 45 13.34 -2.97 7.50
N PHE A 46 14.45 -3.28 6.86
CA PHE A 46 15.79 -2.94 7.34
C PHE A 46 16.55 -2.14 6.28
N PRO A 47 17.30 -1.09 6.67
CA PRO A 47 18.20 -0.43 5.74
C PRO A 47 19.31 -1.41 5.31
N LYS A 48 19.61 -1.44 4.02
CA LYS A 48 20.69 -2.26 3.46
C LYS A 48 22.05 -1.64 3.79
N ASN A 49 22.56 -1.94 4.97
CA ASN A 49 23.84 -1.45 5.48
C ASN A 49 24.77 -2.60 5.87
N ALA A 50 25.98 -2.26 6.33
CA ALA A 50 27.00 -3.25 6.73
C ALA A 50 26.58 -4.14 7.91
N GLU A 51 25.58 -3.74 8.70
CA GLU A 51 25.08 -4.49 9.86
C GLU A 51 24.00 -5.51 9.48
N LEU A 52 23.40 -5.39 8.29
CA LEU A 52 22.30 -6.25 7.85
C LEU A 52 22.63 -7.75 7.95
N PRO A 53 23.81 -8.26 7.50
CA PRO A 53 24.12 -9.68 7.59
C PRO A 53 24.15 -10.20 9.03
N GLU A 54 24.67 -9.40 9.97
CA GLU A 54 24.73 -9.77 11.38
C GLU A 54 23.32 -9.79 12.00
N ARG A 55 22.48 -8.80 11.65
CA ARG A 55 21.07 -8.78 12.08
C ARG A 55 20.31 -10.01 11.58
N CYS A 56 20.49 -10.40 10.32
CA CYS A 56 19.89 -11.62 9.76
C CYS A 56 20.31 -12.87 10.54
N ARG A 57 21.61 -13.00 10.84
CA ARG A 57 22.14 -14.14 11.61
C ARG A 57 21.56 -14.21 13.03
N ILE A 58 21.45 -13.07 13.72
CA ILE A 58 20.85 -13.01 15.06
C ILE A 58 19.37 -13.39 14.99
N LEU A 59 18.64 -12.92 13.96
CA LEU A 59 17.23 -13.21 13.75
C LEU A 59 17.00 -14.71 13.52
N GLU A 60 17.77 -15.35 12.63
CA GLU A 60 17.75 -16.80 12.41
C GLU A 60 18.03 -17.59 13.69
N THR A 61 19.02 -17.14 14.48
CA THR A 61 19.38 -17.79 15.75
C THR A 61 18.24 -17.70 16.77
N ARG A 62 17.60 -16.53 16.90
CA ARG A 62 16.48 -16.32 17.83
C ARG A 62 15.25 -17.13 17.41
N LEU A 63 14.91 -17.12 16.13
CA LEU A 63 13.80 -17.91 15.59
C LEU A 63 14.02 -19.42 15.73
N SER A 64 15.25 -19.89 15.53
CA SER A 64 15.60 -21.30 15.75
C SER A 64 15.42 -21.71 17.21
N ARG A 65 15.82 -20.86 18.16
CA ARG A 65 15.61 -21.12 19.60
C ARG A 65 14.13 -21.14 19.96
N LEU A 66 13.38 -20.20 19.41
CA LEU A 66 11.95 -20.08 19.66
C LEU A 66 11.18 -21.28 19.09
N THR A 67 11.48 -21.71 17.86
CA THR A 67 10.87 -22.93 17.28
C THR A 67 11.26 -24.19 18.08
N GLN A 68 12.48 -24.28 18.60
CA GLN A 68 12.91 -25.40 19.44
C GLN A 68 12.19 -25.43 20.80
N SER A 69 11.94 -24.27 21.43
CA SER A 69 11.19 -24.22 22.69
C SER A 69 9.73 -24.64 22.51
N PHE A 70 9.10 -24.27 21.38
CA PHE A 70 7.72 -24.68 21.07
C PHE A 70 7.58 -26.16 20.73
N ARG A 71 8.56 -26.76 20.04
CA ARG A 71 8.61 -28.22 19.82
C ARG A 71 8.60 -29.01 21.14
N THR A 72 9.27 -28.48 22.17
CA THR A 72 9.30 -29.10 23.51
C THR A 72 7.93 -29.07 24.19
N GLN A 73 7.06 -28.14 23.79
CA GLN A 73 5.69 -27.97 24.30
C GLN A 73 4.63 -28.66 23.43
N SER A 74 5.02 -29.54 22.49
CA SER A 74 4.13 -30.27 21.59
C SER A 74 3.33 -29.41 20.60
N ILE A 75 3.81 -28.19 20.33
CA ILE A 75 3.26 -27.31 19.29
C ILE A 75 4.19 -27.40 18.08
N ASP A 76 3.68 -27.93 16.95
CA ASP A 76 4.44 -27.96 15.70
C ASP A 76 4.29 -26.61 15.00
N MET A 77 5.33 -25.79 15.10
CA MET A 77 5.40 -24.50 14.42
C MET A 77 6.56 -24.54 13.44
N THR A 78 6.24 -24.39 12.16
CA THR A 78 7.22 -24.23 11.10
C THR A 78 7.36 -22.75 10.79
N CYS A 79 8.58 -22.22 10.91
CA CYS A 79 8.89 -20.84 10.56
C CYS A 79 9.77 -20.85 9.32
N ARG A 80 9.36 -20.11 8.29
CA ARG A 80 10.16 -19.86 7.08
C ARG A 80 10.60 -18.41 7.09
N ILE A 81 11.89 -18.19 6.85
CA ILE A 81 12.46 -16.85 6.72
C ILE A 81 12.72 -16.62 5.23
N ALA A 82 12.34 -15.44 4.73
CA ALA A 82 12.59 -15.00 3.37
C ALA A 82 13.10 -13.56 3.40
N TYR A 83 14.09 -13.26 2.56
CA TYR A 83 14.66 -11.93 2.40
C TYR A 83 14.38 -11.44 0.99
N HIS A 84 13.95 -10.19 0.88
CA HIS A 84 13.71 -9.53 -0.40
C HIS A 84 14.37 -8.16 -0.36
N ASP A 85 15.18 -7.86 -1.37
CA ASP A 85 15.68 -6.51 -1.60
C ASP A 85 14.53 -5.67 -2.15
N ILE A 86 14.37 -4.45 -1.64
CA ILE A 86 13.36 -3.49 -2.10
C ILE A 86 14.13 -2.22 -2.46
N ASP A 87 14.05 -1.82 -3.72
CA ASP A 87 14.63 -0.58 -4.18
C ASP A 87 13.76 0.59 -3.69
N GLU A 88 14.41 1.61 -3.09
CA GLU A 88 13.71 2.73 -2.45
C GLU A 88 12.91 3.57 -3.46
N GLU A 89 13.41 3.70 -4.69
CA GLU A 89 12.72 4.35 -5.80
C GLU A 89 11.46 3.58 -6.20
N ASP A 90 11.54 2.26 -6.35
CA ASP A 90 10.38 1.41 -6.68
C ASP A 90 9.32 1.48 -5.57
N TRP A 91 9.73 1.50 -4.30
CA TRP A 91 8.78 1.66 -3.19
C TRP A 91 8.10 3.03 -3.22
N ALA A 92 8.89 4.11 -3.37
CA ALA A 92 8.39 5.48 -3.39
C ALA A 92 7.49 5.77 -4.60
N GLU A 93 7.61 5.01 -5.68
CA GLU A 93 6.83 5.17 -6.90
C GLU A 93 5.71 4.12 -7.04
N SER A 94 5.75 3.04 -6.25
CA SER A 94 4.81 1.92 -6.32
C SER A 94 3.35 2.33 -6.15
N TRP A 95 3.06 3.44 -5.46
CA TRP A 95 1.69 3.92 -5.30
C TRP A 95 1.13 4.53 -6.61
N LYS A 96 1.99 5.09 -7.48
CA LYS A 96 1.58 5.76 -8.72
C LYS A 96 0.89 4.82 -9.70
N GLN A 97 1.24 3.52 -9.65
CA GLN A 97 0.66 2.51 -10.53
C GLN A 97 -0.85 2.29 -10.30
N TYR A 98 -1.33 2.61 -9.09
CA TYR A 98 -2.73 2.47 -8.71
C TYR A 98 -3.60 3.68 -9.08
N PHE A 99 -3.01 4.75 -9.62
CA PHE A 99 -3.74 5.92 -10.07
C PHE A 99 -3.84 5.94 -11.60
N PHE A 100 -5.07 6.04 -12.08
CA PHE A 100 -5.43 5.97 -13.49
C PHE A 100 -6.07 7.28 -13.95
N THR A 101 -6.13 7.46 -15.27
CA THR A 101 -6.92 8.54 -15.87
C THR A 101 -8.40 8.23 -15.71
N GLU A 102 -9.15 9.21 -15.20
CA GLU A 102 -10.55 9.08 -14.85
C GLU A 102 -11.39 10.11 -15.59
N LYS A 103 -12.37 9.63 -16.34
CA LYS A 103 -13.38 10.49 -16.96
C LYS A 103 -14.44 10.82 -15.92
N ILE A 104 -14.47 12.05 -15.45
CA ILE A 104 -15.36 12.51 -14.37
C ILE A 104 -16.75 12.83 -14.93
N THR A 105 -16.78 13.54 -16.06
CA THR A 105 -18.00 13.92 -16.80
C THR A 105 -17.79 13.70 -18.30
N ASP A 106 -18.79 14.03 -19.14
CA ASP A 106 -18.66 13.90 -20.60
C ASP A 106 -17.55 14.79 -21.18
N THR A 107 -17.28 15.93 -20.53
CA THR A 107 -16.32 16.94 -20.96
C THR A 107 -15.12 17.12 -20.04
N LEU A 108 -15.09 16.59 -18.82
CA LEU A 108 -13.95 16.71 -17.91
C LEU A 108 -13.28 15.35 -17.61
N VAL A 109 -11.97 15.30 -17.84
CA VAL A 109 -11.11 14.16 -17.54
C VAL A 109 -10.03 14.59 -16.55
N VAL A 110 -9.86 13.83 -15.47
CA VAL A 110 -8.77 14.02 -14.52
C VAL A 110 -7.71 12.96 -14.76
N LYS A 111 -6.44 13.35 -14.81
CA LYS A 111 -5.32 12.42 -14.92
C LYS A 111 -4.16 12.86 -14.03
N PRO A 112 -3.36 11.92 -13.53
CA PRO A 112 -2.06 12.25 -12.97
C PRO A 112 -1.07 12.63 -14.08
N THR A 113 -0.06 13.45 -13.75
CA THR A 113 0.92 13.98 -14.73
C THR A 113 1.75 12.90 -15.41
N TRP A 114 1.97 11.77 -14.73
CA TRP A 114 2.75 10.63 -15.24
C TRP A 114 1.97 9.66 -16.14
N ARG A 115 0.68 9.90 -16.43
CA ARG A 115 -0.11 9.08 -17.36
C ARG A 115 -0.26 9.80 -18.69
N ASP A 116 -0.09 9.09 -19.79
CA ASP A 116 -0.43 9.62 -21.11
C ASP A 116 -1.92 9.47 -21.38
N TYR A 117 -2.55 10.52 -21.93
CA TYR A 117 -3.94 10.50 -22.38
C TYR A 117 -4.11 11.46 -23.55
N THR A 118 -4.81 11.02 -24.59
CA THR A 118 -5.15 11.86 -25.75
C THR A 118 -6.61 12.29 -25.64
N PRO A 119 -6.90 13.59 -25.45
CA PRO A 119 -8.28 14.08 -25.33
C PRO A 119 -9.08 13.90 -26.61
N ASN A 120 -10.35 13.54 -26.47
CA ASN A 120 -11.32 13.67 -27.55
C ASN A 120 -11.70 15.16 -27.75
N PRO A 121 -12.21 15.55 -28.94
CA PRO A 121 -12.70 16.90 -29.17
C PRO A 121 -13.77 17.30 -28.14
N GLY A 122 -13.53 18.41 -27.43
CA GLY A 122 -14.43 18.90 -26.38
C GLY A 122 -14.12 18.41 -24.96
N GLU A 123 -13.15 17.49 -24.79
CA GLU A 123 -12.65 17.12 -23.46
C GLU A 123 -11.66 18.17 -22.92
N ILE A 124 -11.84 18.50 -21.65
CA ILE A 124 -10.97 19.35 -20.84
C ILE A 124 -10.19 18.42 -19.92
N ILE A 125 -8.87 18.53 -19.98
CA ILE A 125 -7.95 17.73 -19.18
C ILE A 125 -7.54 18.52 -17.95
N LEU A 126 -7.78 17.95 -16.78
CA LEU A 126 -7.32 18.47 -15.50
C LEU A 126 -6.23 17.54 -14.95
N GLU A 127 -5.00 18.05 -14.87
CA GLU A 127 -3.89 17.29 -14.31
C GLU A 127 -3.84 17.47 -12.79
N ILE A 128 -4.06 16.38 -12.05
CA ILE A 128 -4.01 16.35 -10.59
C ILE A 128 -3.16 15.17 -10.18
N ASP A 129 -2.03 15.45 -9.52
CA ASP A 129 -1.18 14.41 -8.96
C ASP A 129 -1.75 13.94 -7.61
N PRO A 130 -2.11 12.65 -7.49
CA PRO A 130 -2.50 12.07 -6.21
C PRO A 130 -1.36 12.16 -5.20
N GLY A 131 -1.72 12.35 -3.93
CA GLY A 131 -0.78 12.64 -2.84
C GLY A 131 -1.57 13.10 -1.62
N MET A 132 -1.23 14.27 -1.08
CA MET A 132 -2.03 14.91 -0.01
C MET A 132 -3.29 15.63 -0.52
N ALA A 133 -3.48 15.74 -1.84
CA ALA A 133 -4.64 16.42 -2.41
C ALA A 133 -5.89 15.53 -2.32
N PHE A 134 -6.83 15.92 -1.46
CA PHE A 134 -8.16 15.31 -1.43
C PHE A 134 -9.00 15.81 -2.63
N GLY A 135 -9.83 14.94 -3.19
CA GLY A 135 -10.75 15.32 -4.28
C GLY A 135 -10.16 15.24 -5.69
N THR A 136 -9.36 14.20 -5.98
CA THR A 136 -8.88 13.87 -7.34
C THR A 136 -9.99 13.44 -8.31
N GLY A 137 -11.26 13.47 -7.89
CA GLY A 137 -12.41 13.14 -8.74
C GLY A 137 -12.92 11.71 -8.62
N THR A 138 -12.12 10.79 -8.06
CA THR A 138 -12.52 9.37 -7.90
C THR A 138 -13.63 9.16 -6.87
N HIS A 139 -13.72 10.04 -5.85
CA HIS A 139 -14.74 9.92 -4.83
C HIS A 139 -16.11 10.42 -5.32
N PRO A 140 -17.24 9.73 -5.03
CA PRO A 140 -18.57 10.08 -5.53
C PRO A 140 -18.99 11.54 -5.25
N THR A 141 -18.58 12.09 -4.10
CA THR A 141 -18.90 13.47 -3.74
C THR A 141 -18.22 14.49 -4.64
N THR A 142 -16.94 14.27 -4.99
CA THR A 142 -16.22 15.15 -5.92
C THR A 142 -16.82 15.09 -7.31
N ARG A 143 -17.19 13.89 -7.79
CA ARG A 143 -17.85 13.69 -9.08
C ARG A 143 -19.19 14.43 -9.15
N LEU A 144 -20.00 14.33 -8.09
CA LEU A 144 -21.27 15.06 -7.99
C LEU A 144 -21.06 16.58 -8.03
N CYS A 145 -20.11 17.10 -7.25
CA CYS A 145 -19.80 18.54 -7.24
C CYS A 145 -19.38 19.03 -8.63
N ILE A 146 -18.51 18.30 -9.31
CA ILE A 146 -18.03 18.66 -10.65
C ILE A 146 -19.19 18.64 -11.66
N ALA A 147 -20.04 17.62 -11.64
CA ALA A 147 -21.21 17.55 -12.52
C ALA A 147 -22.19 18.71 -12.28
N LEU A 148 -22.35 19.15 -11.03
CA LEU A 148 -23.16 20.33 -10.71
C LEU A 148 -22.51 21.62 -11.22
N ILE A 149 -21.18 21.77 -11.07
CA ILE A 149 -20.45 22.92 -11.60
C ILE A 149 -20.65 22.99 -13.13
N GLU A 150 -20.45 21.89 -13.85
CA GLU A 150 -20.66 21.84 -15.31
C GLU A 150 -22.08 22.23 -15.72
N LYS A 151 -23.08 21.84 -14.94
CA LYS A 151 -24.49 22.11 -15.24
C LYS A 151 -24.89 23.57 -14.98
N TYR A 152 -24.30 24.20 -13.96
CA TYR A 152 -24.79 25.49 -13.46
C TYR A 152 -23.83 26.67 -13.71
N LEU A 153 -22.54 26.42 -13.90
CA LEU A 153 -21.54 27.46 -14.12
C LEU A 153 -21.64 28.01 -15.55
N ARG A 154 -21.75 29.33 -15.66
CA ARG A 154 -21.79 30.04 -16.94
C ARG A 154 -20.54 30.91 -17.10
N PRO A 155 -20.15 31.22 -18.35
CA PRO A 155 -19.06 32.16 -18.58
C PRO A 155 -19.36 33.52 -17.93
N GLY A 156 -18.50 33.96 -17.01
CA GLY A 156 -18.63 35.23 -16.29
C GLY A 156 -19.23 35.16 -14.89
N ASP A 157 -19.63 33.97 -14.43
CA ASP A 157 -19.99 33.77 -13.03
C ASP A 157 -18.75 33.90 -12.12
N THR A 158 -18.89 34.56 -10.97
CA THR A 158 -17.83 34.79 -9.96
C THR A 158 -18.19 34.19 -8.61
#